data_AF-A0A2X3EWL0-F1
#
_entry.id   AF-A0A2X3EWL0-F1
#
_cell.length_a   1.000
_cell.length_b   1.000
_cell.length_c   1.000
_cell.angle_alpha   90.00
_cell.angle_beta   90.00
_cell.angle_gamma   90.00
#
_symmetry.space_group_name_H-M   'P 1'
#
loop_
_entity.id
_entity.type
_entity.pdbx_description
1 polymer ?
#
loop_
_entity_poly.entity_id
_entity_poly.type
_entity_poly.pdbx_seq_one_letter_code
_entity_poly.pdbx_strand_id
1 'polypeptide(L)'
;MGYFRAGHQLLSAAGYQQYETSAYAKPGFQCQHNLNYWRFGDYLGIGCGAHGKITFPDGRILRTAKTATRAGIWKAVTLSVSMMWKKRINRLSSL
;
A
#
# COMPACT_ATOMS: atom_id res chain seq x y z
N MET A 1 -28.79 -4.03 17.57
CA MET A 1 -27.66 -3.09 17.38
C MET A 1 -26.92 -3.50 16.12
N GLY A 2 -26.68 -2.58 15.18
CA GLY A 2 -26.07 -2.91 13.88
C GLY A 2 -24.60 -3.33 13.98
N TYR A 3 -24.18 -4.27 13.12
CA TYR A 3 -22.84 -4.86 13.12
C TYR A 3 -21.68 -3.85 13.16
N PHE A 4 -21.82 -2.73 12.43
CA PHE A 4 -20.82 -1.66 12.44
C PHE A 4 -20.58 -1.08 13.84
N ARG A 5 -21.65 -0.78 14.59
CA ARG A 5 -21.56 -0.16 15.91
C ARG A 5 -20.88 -1.09 16.92
N ALA A 6 -21.21 -2.38 16.86
CA ALA A 6 -20.59 -3.39 17.72
C ALA A 6 -19.08 -3.54 17.41
N GLY A 7 -18.71 -3.60 16.13
CA GLY A 7 -17.31 -3.65 15.71
C GLY A 7 -16.52 -2.39 16.11
N HIS A 8 -17.10 -1.20 15.90
CA HIS A 8 -16.49 0.07 16.29
C HIS A 8 -16.23 0.11 17.81
N GLN A 9 -17.22 -0.28 18.63
CA GLN A 9 -17.06 -0.30 20.09
C GLN A 9 -15.94 -1.25 20.53
N LEU A 10 -15.87 -2.45 19.95
CA LEU A 10 -14.85 -3.43 20.27
C LEU A 10 -13.43 -2.94 19.92
N LEU A 11 -13.27 -2.35 18.73
CA LEU A 11 -11.97 -1.83 18.28
C LEU A 11 -11.54 -0.61 19.08
N SER A 12 -12.45 0.30 19.37
CA SER A 12 -12.19 1.49 20.21
C SER A 12 -11.81 1.09 21.64
N ALA A 13 -12.49 0.10 22.23
CA ALA A 13 -12.14 -0.44 23.55
C ALA A 13 -10.75 -1.10 23.57
N ALA A 14 -10.31 -1.67 22.43
CA ALA A 14 -8.96 -2.24 22.26
C ALA A 14 -7.89 -1.18 21.94
N GLY A 15 -8.23 0.12 21.95
CA GLY A 15 -7.29 1.23 21.71
C GLY A 15 -6.98 1.51 20.24
N TYR A 16 -7.78 0.98 19.32
CA TYR A 16 -7.68 1.31 17.90
C TYR A 16 -8.51 2.55 17.59
N GLN A 17 -8.01 3.38 16.68
CA GLN A 17 -8.71 4.56 16.18
C GLN A 17 -9.11 4.34 14.74
N GLN A 18 -10.36 4.65 14.43
CA GLN A 18 -10.83 4.71 13.05
C GLN A 18 -10.18 5.92 12.38
N TYR A 19 -9.29 5.69 11.41
CA TYR A 19 -8.59 6.78 10.71
C TYR A 19 -9.13 7.01 9.29
N GLU A 20 -10.01 6.13 8.82
CA GLU A 20 -10.80 6.25 7.59
C GLU A 20 -12.06 5.35 7.67
N THR A 21 -12.96 5.45 6.69
CA THR A 21 -14.25 4.74 6.59
C THR A 21 -14.23 3.27 7.03
N SER A 22 -13.21 2.49 6.66
CA SER A 22 -13.13 1.05 6.87
C SER A 22 -11.89 0.55 7.63
N ALA A 23 -10.92 1.42 7.96
CA ALA A 23 -9.69 1.00 8.64
C ALA A 23 -9.50 1.63 10.01
N TYR A 24 -8.85 0.82 10.84
CA TYR A 24 -8.53 1.09 12.22
C TYR A 24 -7.05 0.82 12.43
N ALA A 25 -6.38 1.66 13.22
CA ALA A 25 -5.00 1.45 13.62
C ALA A 25 -4.76 2.03 15.01
N LYS A 26 -3.72 1.53 15.68
CA LYS A 26 -3.19 2.22 16.87
C LYS A 26 -2.52 3.53 16.44
N PRO A 27 -2.43 4.55 17.33
CA PRO A 27 -1.71 5.78 17.03
C PRO A 27 -0.29 5.49 16.53
N GLY A 28 0.09 6.10 15.40
CA GLY A 28 1.41 5.92 14.76
C GLY A 28 1.50 4.74 13.80
N PHE A 29 0.49 3.86 13.74
CA PHE A 29 0.48 2.68 12.88
C PHE A 29 -0.50 2.80 11.70
N GLN A 30 -0.95 4.01 11.38
CA GLN A 30 -1.82 4.24 10.24
C GLN A 30 -1.07 3.91 8.93
N CYS A 31 -1.76 3.21 8.02
CA CYS A 31 -1.20 2.89 6.70
C CYS A 31 -0.96 4.18 5.90
N GLN A 32 0.31 4.51 5.69
CA GLN A 32 0.71 5.72 4.95
C GLN A 32 0.20 5.71 3.50
N HIS A 33 0.16 4.54 2.85
CA HIS A 33 -0.38 4.42 1.50
C HIS A 33 -1.88 4.77 1.46
N ASN A 34 -2.67 4.25 2.40
CA ASN A 34 -4.11 4.53 2.46
C ASN A 34 -4.36 6.03 2.75
N LEU A 35 -3.63 6.60 3.71
CA LEU A 35 -3.71 8.04 4.00
C LEU A 35 -3.35 8.89 2.78
N ASN A 36 -2.30 8.52 2.05
CA ASN A 36 -1.88 9.21 0.84
C ASN A 36 -2.94 9.13 -0.26
N TYR A 37 -3.58 7.96 -0.43
CA TYR A 37 -4.69 7.77 -1.37
C TYR A 37 -5.87 8.71 -1.04
N TRP A 38 -6.30 8.74 0.22
CA TRP A 38 -7.41 9.62 0.69
C TRP A 38 -7.07 11.11 0.58
N ARG A 39 -5.80 11.48 0.79
CA ARG A 39 -5.31 12.86 0.63
C ARG A 39 -5.02 13.23 -0.82
N PHE A 40 -5.33 12.34 -1.77
CA PHE A 40 -5.10 12.53 -3.18
C PHE A 40 -3.61 12.79 -3.54
N GLY A 41 -2.70 12.28 -2.71
CA GLY A 41 -1.27 12.36 -2.96
C GLY A 41 -0.80 11.42 -4.07
N ASP A 42 0.48 11.53 -4.42
CA ASP A 42 1.08 10.75 -5.50
C ASP A 42 1.64 9.43 -4.99
N TYR A 43 1.51 8.38 -5.81
CA TYR A 43 1.97 7.05 -5.48
C TYR A 43 2.26 6.22 -6.73
N LEU A 44 3.22 5.31 -6.60
CA LEU A 44 3.64 4.43 -7.70
C LEU A 44 2.87 3.10 -7.66
N GLY A 45 2.38 2.68 -8.83
CA GLY A 45 1.80 1.35 -9.03
C GLY A 45 2.87 0.31 -9.33
N ILE A 46 3.25 -0.48 -8.32
CA ILE A 46 4.24 -1.56 -8.46
C ILE A 46 3.53 -2.92 -8.40
N GLY A 47 3.77 -3.77 -9.38
CA GLY A 47 3.16 -5.10 -9.49
C GLY A 47 2.10 -5.21 -10.59
N CYS A 48 1.63 -6.44 -10.80
CA CYS A 48 0.56 -6.72 -11.75
C CYS A 48 -0.79 -6.27 -11.17
N GLY A 49 -1.60 -5.56 -11.95
CA GLY A 49 -2.86 -4.98 -11.47
C GLY A 49 -2.70 -3.66 -10.70
N ALA A 50 -1.48 -3.18 -10.50
CA ALA A 50 -1.24 -2.00 -9.68
C ALA A 50 -1.62 -0.70 -10.39
N HIS A 51 -2.19 0.23 -9.63
CA HIS A 51 -2.48 1.59 -10.07
C HIS A 51 -1.47 2.59 -9.48
N GLY A 52 -1.22 3.67 -10.22
CA GLY A 52 -0.37 4.76 -9.80
C GLY A 52 -0.96 6.12 -10.19
N LYS A 53 -0.58 7.16 -9.46
CA LYS A 53 -0.97 8.54 -9.68
C LYS A 53 0.25 9.43 -9.47
N ILE A 54 0.53 10.31 -10.43
CA ILE A 54 1.58 11.32 -10.35
C ILE A 54 0.99 12.66 -10.81
N THR A 55 1.17 13.70 -10.01
CA THR A 55 0.84 15.09 -10.35
C THR A 55 2.15 15.81 -10.72
N PHE A 56 2.16 16.45 -11.88
CA PHE A 56 3.30 17.24 -12.37
C PHE A 56 3.19 18.71 -11.91
N PRO A 57 4.30 19.46 -11.88
CA PRO A 57 4.30 20.88 -11.49
C PRO A 57 3.41 21.78 -12.37
N ASP A 58 3.14 21.36 -13.61
CA ASP A 58 2.24 22.03 -14.56
C ASP A 58 0.74 21.74 -14.30
N GLY A 59 0.43 20.98 -13.24
CA GLY A 59 -0.92 20.58 -12.86
C GLY A 59 -1.45 19.35 -13.59
N ARG A 60 -0.69 18.78 -14.55
CA ARG A 60 -1.11 17.57 -15.25
C ARG A 60 -1.09 16.36 -14.31
N ILE A 61 -2.10 15.50 -14.42
CA ILE A 61 -2.17 14.26 -13.63
C ILE A 61 -2.00 13.06 -14.57
N LEU A 62 -0.97 12.25 -14.31
CA LEU A 62 -0.79 10.95 -14.94
C LEU A 62 -1.33 9.86 -14.02
N ARG A 63 -2.26 9.07 -14.53
CA ARG A 63 -2.73 7.84 -13.89
C ARG A 63 -2.22 6.65 -14.68
N THR A 64 -1.58 5.72 -14.00
CA THR A 64 -1.08 4.48 -14.59
C THR A 64 -1.87 3.31 -14.06
N ALA A 65 -2.20 2.35 -14.91
CA ALA A 65 -2.74 1.06 -14.51
C ALA A 65 -1.87 -0.03 -15.15
N LYS A 66 -1.34 -0.94 -14.34
CA LYS A 66 -0.61 -2.10 -14.85
C LYS A 66 -1.60 -3.22 -15.06
N THR A 67 -1.86 -3.56 -16.32
CA THR A 67 -2.74 -4.70 -16.66
C THR A 67 -2.21 -5.97 -16.03
N ALA A 68 -3.08 -6.67 -15.29
CA ALA A 68 -2.77 -7.95 -14.68
C ALA A 68 -2.73 -9.05 -15.74
N THR A 69 -1.64 -9.14 -16.50
CA THR A 69 -1.45 -10.22 -17.48
C THR A 69 -0.78 -11.42 -16.82
N ARG A 70 -1.06 -12.63 -17.32
CA ARG A 70 -0.38 -13.86 -16.85
C ARG A 70 1.15 -13.70 -16.90
N ALA A 71 1.68 -13.20 -18.02
CA ALA A 71 3.10 -12.90 -18.17
C ALA A 71 3.61 -11.84 -17.17
N GLY A 72 2.82 -10.81 -16.88
CA GLY A 72 3.15 -9.78 -15.91
C GLY A 72 3.21 -10.30 -14.46
N ILE A 73 2.34 -11.25 -14.11
CA ILE A 73 2.35 -11.93 -12.81
C ILE A 73 3.66 -12.72 -12.67
N TRP A 74 4.02 -13.53 -13.67
CA TRP A 74 5.28 -14.27 -13.68
C TRP A 74 6.49 -13.36 -13.57
N LYS A 75 6.54 -12.24 -14.29
CA LYS A 75 7.62 -11.23 -14.16
C LYS A 75 7.71 -10.63 -12.75
N ALA A 76 6.57 -10.32 -12.12
CA ALA A 76 6.55 -9.76 -10.77
C ALA A 76 7.07 -10.75 -9.71
N VAL A 77 6.75 -12.04 -9.86
CA VAL A 77 7.27 -13.10 -8.98
C VAL A 77 8.79 -13.22 -9.13
N THR A 78 9.30 -13.29 -10.36
CA THR A 78 10.75 -13.44 -10.61
C THR A 78 11.56 -12.24 -10.09
N LEU A 79 11.05 -11.02 -10.28
CA LEU A 79 11.71 -9.80 -9.77
C LEU A 79 11.77 -9.77 -8.24
N SER A 80 10.70 -10.21 -7.56
CA SER A 80 10.63 -10.22 -6.09
C SER A 80 11.64 -11.19 -5.48
N VAL A 81 11.82 -12.38 -6.06
CA VAL A 81 12.82 -13.36 -5.61
C VAL A 81 14.25 -12.85 -5.82
N SER A 82 14.52 -12.21 -6.96
CA SER A 82 15.83 -11.62 -7.26
C SER A 82 16.18 -10.47 -6.32
N MET A 83 15.24 -9.57 -6.02
CA MET A 83 15.43 -8.48 -5.05
C MET A 83 15.70 -8.99 -3.65
N MET A 84 15.01 -10.06 -3.22
CA MET A 84 15.20 -10.67 -1.90
C MET A 84 16.59 -11.31 -1.77
N TRP A 85 17.10 -11.95 -2.82
CA TRP A 85 18.45 -12.51 -2.87
C TRP A 85 19.55 -11.44 -2.83
N LYS A 86 19.39 -10.35 -3.59
CA LYS A 86 20.34 -9.21 -3.58
C LYS A 86 20.40 -8.53 -2.21
N LYS A 87 19.25 -8.35 -1.52
CA LYS A 87 19.22 -7.80 -0.16
C LYS A 87 19.90 -8.72 0.86
N ARG A 88 19.85 -10.04 0.67
CA ARG A 88 20.49 -11.01 1.57
C ARG A 88 22.01 -11.08 1.37
N ILE A 89 22.49 -11.05 0.12
CA ILE A 89 23.92 -11.02 -0.20
C ILE A 89 24.56 -9.74 0.35
N ASN A 90 23.96 -8.58 0.11
CA ASN A 90 24.53 -7.30 0.56
C ASN A 90 24.59 -7.16 2.09
N ARG A 91 23.78 -7.92 2.84
CA ARG A 91 23.82 -7.98 4.31
C ARG A 91 24.91 -8.93 4.84
N LEU A 92 25.33 -9.91 4.04
CA LEU A 92 26.42 -10.84 4.39
C LEU A 92 27.80 -10.30 3.98
N SER A 93 27.88 -9.39 3.01
CA SER A 93 29.11 -8.73 2.58
C SER A 93 29.46 -7.45 3.38
N SER A 94 28.63 -7.09 4.36
CA SER A 94 28.82 -5.95 5.27
C SER A 94 29.11 -6.39 6.71
N LEU A 95 29.55 -7.64 6.90
CA LEU A 95 30.13 -8.22 8.10
C LEU A 95 31.58 -8.61 7.78
#